data_AF-A0A834SCP5-F1
#
_entry.id   AF-A0A834SCP5-F1
#
_cell.length_a   1.000
_cell.length_b   1.000
_cell.length_c   1.000
_cell.angle_alpha   90.00
_cell.angle_beta   90.00
_cell.angle_gamma   90.00
#
_symmetry.space_group_name_H-M   'P 1'
#
loop_
_entity.id
_entity.type
_entity.pdbx_description
1 polymer ?
#
loop_
_entity_poly.entity_id
_entity_poly.type
_entity_poly.pdbx_seq_one_letter_code
_entity_poly.pdbx_strand_id
1 'polypeptide(L)'
;MMQIWVPSNPRGAERLAPAIVKSESDLYLRRLWGQPNEDLNVKPKYLVTFTVGYDQIDIIDEAVKKFSENFTILLFHYDGRSSEWDQLKWSRHAIHISAPKQTKWWFAKRFLHPDIVAPYDYIFIWDEDLGVEHFDAEE
;
A
#
# COMPACT_ATOMS: atom_id res chain seq x y z
N MET A 1 -32.43 2.88 -16.17
CA MET A 1 -31.97 1.59 -15.63
C MET A 1 -30.45 1.67 -15.56
N MET A 2 -29.84 1.68 -14.39
CA MET A 2 -28.37 1.70 -14.27
C MET A 2 -27.82 0.39 -14.86
N GLN A 3 -26.94 0.47 -15.85
CA GLN A 3 -26.21 -0.72 -16.28
C GLN A 3 -25.28 -1.15 -15.14
N ILE A 4 -25.55 -2.34 -14.60
CA ILE A 4 -24.86 -2.94 -13.43
C ILE A 4 -23.45 -3.40 -13.82
N TRP A 5 -23.22 -3.62 -15.11
CA TRP A 5 -21.95 -4.09 -15.65
C TRP A 5 -21.58 -3.30 -16.92
N VAL A 6 -20.33 -2.90 -17.01
CA VAL A 6 -19.72 -2.26 -18.18
C VAL A 6 -18.55 -3.11 -18.69
N PRO A 7 -18.18 -3.06 -19.98
CA PRO A 7 -17.12 -3.88 -20.57
C PRO A 7 -15.74 -3.74 -19.90
N SER A 8 -15.52 -2.68 -19.14
CA SER A 8 -14.29 -2.48 -18.36
C SER A 8 -14.23 -3.29 -17.06
N ASN A 9 -15.32 -3.93 -16.63
CA ASN A 9 -15.33 -4.74 -15.42
C ASN A 9 -14.70 -6.13 -15.67
N PRO A 10 -13.98 -6.71 -14.70
CA PRO A 10 -13.39 -8.03 -14.84
C PRO A 10 -14.47 -9.11 -15.02
N ARG A 11 -14.13 -10.19 -15.75
CA ARG A 11 -15.03 -11.35 -15.91
C ARG A 11 -15.41 -11.93 -14.54
N GLY A 12 -16.69 -12.22 -14.33
CA GLY A 12 -17.24 -12.68 -13.06
C GLY A 12 -17.89 -11.59 -12.21
N ALA A 13 -17.68 -10.31 -12.57
CA ALA A 13 -18.30 -9.17 -11.92
C ALA A 13 -19.81 -9.02 -12.20
N GLU A 14 -20.34 -9.76 -13.17
CA GLU A 14 -21.75 -9.66 -13.62
C GLU A 14 -22.74 -10.06 -12.53
N ARG A 15 -22.29 -10.84 -11.54
CA ARG A 15 -23.11 -11.33 -10.41
C ARG A 15 -22.97 -10.48 -9.15
N LEU A 16 -22.05 -9.52 -9.14
CA LEU A 16 -21.81 -8.68 -7.97
C LEU A 16 -22.88 -7.59 -7.86
N ALA A 17 -23.24 -7.24 -6.63
CA ALA A 17 -24.18 -6.15 -6.41
C ALA A 17 -23.62 -4.82 -6.96
N PRO A 18 -24.49 -3.89 -7.39
CA PRO A 18 -24.06 -2.57 -7.81
C PRO A 18 -23.16 -1.92 -6.76
N ALA A 19 -22.12 -1.21 -7.20
CA ALA A 19 -21.11 -0.55 -6.37
C ALA A 19 -20.10 -1.45 -5.62
N ILE A 20 -20.19 -2.79 -5.72
CA ILE A 20 -19.12 -3.69 -5.24
C ILE A 20 -17.89 -3.62 -6.14
N VAL A 21 -18.11 -3.48 -7.46
CA VAL A 21 -17.02 -3.44 -8.44
C VAL A 21 -16.48 -2.02 -8.54
N LYS A 22 -15.17 -1.89 -8.31
CA LYS A 22 -14.41 -0.66 -8.58
C LYS A 22 -13.35 -0.97 -9.62
N SER A 23 -13.13 -0.02 -10.52
CA SER A 23 -12.05 -0.08 -11.51
C SER A 23 -10.67 0.07 -10.87
N GLU A 24 -10.60 0.74 -9.72
CA GLU A 24 -9.37 1.02 -8.99
C GLU A 24 -9.49 0.58 -7.53
N SER A 25 -8.35 0.28 -6.92
CA SER A 25 -8.19 0.00 -5.49
C SER A 25 -7.05 0.87 -4.95
N ASP A 26 -7.06 1.20 -3.66
CA ASP A 26 -6.03 1.99 -2.99
C ASP A 26 -5.41 1.23 -1.80
N LEU A 27 -5.46 -0.11 -1.82
CA LEU A 27 -4.98 -1.02 -0.76
C LEU A 27 -5.65 -0.85 0.62
N TYR A 28 -6.54 0.12 0.79
CA TYR A 28 -7.27 0.34 2.04
C TYR A 28 -8.40 -0.67 2.22
N LEU A 29 -8.46 -1.25 3.42
CA LEU A 29 -9.60 -2.03 3.86
C LEU A 29 -10.78 -1.11 4.16
N ARG A 30 -11.92 -1.40 3.54
CA ARG A 30 -13.15 -0.61 3.66
C ARG A 30 -14.24 -1.40 4.38
N ARG A 31 -15.05 -0.74 5.19
CA ARG A 31 -16.22 -1.35 5.85
C ARG A 31 -17.25 -1.77 4.78
N LEU A 32 -17.91 -2.91 5.01
CA LEU A 32 -18.97 -3.44 4.14
C LEU A 32 -20.35 -2.78 4.36
N TRP A 33 -20.42 -1.78 5.24
CA TRP A 33 -21.64 -1.06 5.59
C TRP A 33 -21.32 0.43 5.77
N GLY A 34 -22.35 1.29 5.70
CA GLY A 34 -22.18 2.74 5.82
C GLY A 34 -21.58 3.36 4.56
N GLN A 35 -20.93 4.52 4.71
CA GLN A 35 -20.19 5.16 3.61
C GLN A 35 -18.69 4.86 3.75
N PRO A 36 -18.08 4.07 2.85
CA PRO A 36 -16.65 3.74 2.91
C PRO A 36 -15.70 4.93 2.84
N ASN A 37 -16.17 6.08 2.35
CA ASN A 37 -15.38 7.31 2.32
C ASN A 37 -15.17 7.93 3.71
N GLU A 38 -15.95 7.51 4.71
CA GLU A 38 -15.80 7.92 6.11
C GLU A 38 -14.76 7.07 6.86
N ASP A 39 -14.19 6.04 6.21
CA ASP A 39 -13.20 5.14 6.84
C ASP A 39 -11.83 5.81 7.00
N LEU A 40 -11.57 6.84 6.20
CA LEU A 40 -10.30 7.57 6.19
C LEU A 40 -10.58 9.05 6.50
N ASN A 41 -10.05 9.54 7.63
CA ASN A 41 -10.10 10.96 7.97
C ASN A 41 -9.27 11.81 6.98
N VAL A 42 -8.15 11.26 6.54
CA VAL A 42 -7.26 11.82 5.53
C VAL A 42 -7.08 10.75 4.46
N LYS A 43 -7.33 11.11 3.19
CA LYS A 43 -7.04 10.23 2.06
C LYS A 43 -5.56 10.40 1.68
N PRO A 44 -4.73 9.35 1.80
CA PRO A 44 -3.32 9.46 1.46
C PRO A 44 -3.15 9.73 -0.03
N LYS A 45 -2.19 10.60 -0.35
CA LYS A 45 -1.90 11.06 -1.71
C LYS A 45 -0.70 10.34 -2.30
N TYR A 46 0.21 9.88 -1.46
CA TYR A 46 1.49 9.33 -1.86
C TYR A 46 1.59 7.88 -1.40
N LEU A 47 2.26 7.05 -2.19
CA LEU A 47 2.61 5.69 -1.81
C LEU A 47 4.12 5.58 -1.70
N VAL A 48 4.63 5.06 -0.59
CA VAL A 48 6.04 4.66 -0.48
C VAL A 48 6.13 3.17 -0.18
N THR A 49 7.02 2.50 -0.91
CA THR A 49 7.26 1.07 -0.78
C THR A 49 8.71 0.80 -0.40
N PHE A 50 8.93 -0.08 0.57
CA PHE A 50 10.26 -0.53 0.97
C PHE A 50 10.38 -2.05 0.77
N THR A 51 11.50 -2.50 0.22
CA THR A 51 11.91 -3.91 0.35
C THR A 51 12.69 -4.09 1.63
N VAL A 52 12.21 -4.95 2.52
CA VAL A 52 12.74 -5.02 3.87
C VAL A 52 13.00 -6.44 4.32
N GLY A 53 14.05 -6.58 5.12
CA GLY A 53 14.25 -7.69 6.04
C GLY A 53 14.24 -7.20 7.48
N TYR A 54 14.06 -8.12 8.41
CA TYR A 54 14.06 -7.85 9.84
C TYR A 54 15.33 -7.14 10.32
N ASP A 55 16.48 -7.47 9.72
CA ASP A 55 17.77 -6.87 10.09
C ASP A 55 17.85 -5.36 9.78
N GLN A 56 16.92 -4.82 8.99
CA GLN A 56 16.84 -3.40 8.61
C GLN A 56 15.80 -2.62 9.42
N ILE A 57 15.16 -3.26 10.40
CA ILE A 57 14.00 -2.67 11.09
C ILE A 57 14.29 -1.30 11.71
N ASP A 58 15.47 -1.09 12.29
CA ASP A 58 15.83 0.17 12.93
C ASP A 58 15.99 1.30 11.90
N ILE A 59 16.60 1.02 10.74
CA ILE A 59 16.78 2.00 9.67
C ILE A 59 15.42 2.39 9.08
N ILE A 60 14.54 1.41 8.89
CA ILE A 60 13.20 1.65 8.34
C ILE A 60 12.31 2.37 9.37
N ASP A 61 12.46 2.10 10.67
CA ASP A 61 11.76 2.85 11.72
C ASP A 61 12.13 4.35 11.67
N GLU A 62 13.42 4.67 11.52
CA GLU A 62 13.86 6.05 11.35
C GLU A 62 13.39 6.67 10.02
N ALA A 63 13.36 5.90 8.93
CA ALA A 63 12.83 6.34 7.65
C ALA A 63 11.34 6.68 7.73
N VAL A 64 10.52 5.76 8.25
CA VAL A 64 9.06 5.91 8.27
C VAL A 64 8.62 7.11 9.11
N LYS A 65 9.36 7.45 10.17
CA LYS A 65 9.10 8.65 10.99
C LYS A 65 9.21 9.98 10.23
N LYS A 66 9.83 9.99 9.05
CA LYS A 66 9.95 11.19 8.19
C LYS A 66 8.77 11.39 7.25
N PHE A 67 7.93 10.37 7.06
CA PHE A 67 6.76 10.47 6.20
C PHE A 67 5.56 10.94 7.00
N SER A 68 4.76 11.82 6.38
CA SER A 68 3.53 12.31 6.99
C SER A 68 2.37 11.32 6.81
N GLU A 69 1.19 11.66 7.35
CA GLU A 69 -0.06 10.93 7.12
C GLU A 69 -0.55 10.93 5.66
N ASN A 70 0.06 11.76 4.78
CA ASN A 70 -0.22 11.74 3.35
C ASN A 70 0.33 10.49 2.65
N PHE A 71 1.19 9.71 3.32
CA PHE A 71 1.83 8.53 2.76
C PHE A 71 1.13 7.24 3.20
N THR A 72 0.76 6.40 2.23
CA THR A 72 0.59 4.98 2.44
C THR A 72 1.96 4.32 2.53
N ILE A 73 2.22 3.59 3.63
CA ILE A 73 3.45 2.80 3.81
C ILE A 73 3.18 1.34 3.42
N LEU A 74 3.95 0.82 2.47
CA LEU A 74 3.88 -0.56 2.00
C LEU A 74 5.25 -1.25 2.16
N LEU A 75 5.27 -2.36 2.91
CA LEU A 75 6.49 -3.12 3.19
C LEU A 75 6.47 -4.46 2.45
N PHE A 76 7.49 -4.69 1.63
CA PHE A 76 7.75 -5.94 0.92
C PHE A 76 8.77 -6.78 1.69
N HIS A 77 8.29 -7.79 2.42
CA HIS A 77 9.12 -8.66 3.25
C HIS A 77 9.69 -9.81 2.43
N TYR A 78 10.98 -9.75 2.14
CA TYR A 78 11.67 -10.83 1.41
C TYR A 78 12.12 -11.98 2.31
N ASP A 79 12.07 -11.81 3.63
CA ASP A 79 12.58 -12.76 4.62
C ASP A 79 11.48 -13.61 5.29
N GLY A 80 10.21 -13.27 5.08
CA GLY A 80 9.08 -13.96 5.68
C GLY A 80 8.72 -13.50 7.09
N ARG A 81 9.38 -12.47 7.64
CA ARG A 81 9.34 -12.08 9.05
C ARG A 81 8.46 -10.85 9.31
N SER A 82 7.29 -10.81 8.67
CA SER A 82 6.40 -9.65 8.74
C SER A 82 5.77 -9.46 10.13
N SER A 83 5.59 -10.52 10.92
CA SER A 83 4.98 -10.44 12.25
C SER A 83 5.90 -9.79 13.29
N GLU A 84 7.21 -9.88 13.11
CA GLU A 84 8.18 -9.28 14.02
C GLU A 84 8.14 -7.75 13.99
N TRP A 85 7.55 -7.15 12.95
CA TRP A 85 7.37 -5.70 12.83
C TRP A 85 6.24 -5.17 13.73
N ASP A 86 5.36 -6.04 14.26
CA ASP A 86 4.27 -5.67 15.18
C ASP A 86 4.74 -4.99 16.47
N GLN A 87 6.05 -5.07 16.76
CA GLN A 87 6.70 -4.34 17.85
C GLN A 87 6.73 -2.82 17.62
N LEU A 88 6.71 -2.37 16.35
CA LEU A 88 6.59 -0.96 15.99
C LEU A 88 5.12 -0.57 15.89
N LYS A 89 4.68 0.40 16.69
CA LYS A 89 3.25 0.79 16.74
C LYS A 89 2.70 1.23 15.38
N TRP A 90 3.50 1.92 14.59
CA TRP A 90 3.09 2.39 13.26
C TRP A 90 2.94 1.23 12.26
N SER A 91 3.68 0.13 12.43
CA SER A 91 3.66 -1.03 11.51
C SER A 91 2.26 -1.61 11.36
N ARG A 92 1.43 -1.56 12.40
CA ARG A 92 0.04 -2.04 12.34
C ARG A 92 -0.85 -1.27 11.36
N HIS A 93 -0.44 -0.07 10.98
CA HIS A 93 -1.12 0.77 10.00
C HIS A 93 -0.45 0.71 8.62
N ALA A 94 0.72 0.10 8.51
CA ALA A 94 1.38 -0.17 7.25
C ALA A 94 0.77 -1.42 6.59
N ILE A 95 0.95 -1.53 5.28
CA ILE A 95 0.55 -2.73 4.53
C ILE A 95 1.78 -3.63 4.43
N HIS A 96 1.62 -4.89 4.80
CA HIS A 96 2.68 -5.89 4.76
C HIS A 96 2.40 -6.92 3.67
N ILE A 97 3.34 -7.11 2.75
CA ILE A 97 3.30 -8.17 1.76
C ILE A 97 4.55 -9.02 1.92
N SER A 98 4.36 -10.31 2.19
CA SER A 98 5.45 -11.24 2.49
C SER A 98 5.55 -12.30 1.40
N ALA A 99 6.73 -12.39 0.78
CA ALA A 99 7.06 -13.44 -0.17
C ALA A 99 8.56 -13.78 -0.03
N PRO A 100 8.90 -14.93 0.59
CA PRO A 100 10.28 -15.27 0.85
C PRO A 100 11.15 -15.32 -0.42
N LYS A 101 12.36 -14.80 -0.32
CA LYS A 101 13.43 -14.86 -1.34
C LYS A 101 13.05 -14.18 -2.66
N GLN A 102 12.25 -13.11 -2.61
CA GLN A 102 11.88 -12.31 -3.78
C GLN A 102 12.61 -10.95 -3.79
N THR A 103 12.76 -10.38 -4.98
CA THR A 103 13.43 -9.09 -5.18
C THR A 103 12.44 -7.93 -5.24
N LYS A 104 12.91 -6.70 -5.03
CA LYS A 104 12.12 -5.46 -5.14
C LYS A 104 11.23 -5.39 -6.36
N TRP A 105 11.81 -5.65 -7.54
CA TRP A 105 11.06 -5.62 -8.79
C TRP A 105 10.08 -6.78 -8.96
N TRP A 106 10.29 -7.90 -8.26
CA TRP A 106 9.34 -9.01 -8.26
C TRP A 106 8.03 -8.62 -7.56
N PHE A 107 8.13 -7.92 -6.42
CA PHE A 107 6.99 -7.39 -5.68
C PHE A 107 6.29 -6.27 -6.45
N ALA A 108 7.05 -5.25 -6.88
CA ALA A 108 6.49 -4.09 -7.58
C ALA A 108 5.63 -4.51 -8.79
N LYS A 109 6.13 -5.42 -9.63
CA LYS A 109 5.39 -5.92 -10.81
C LYS A 109 4.08 -6.65 -10.47
N ARG A 110 3.92 -7.17 -9.24
CA ARG A 110 2.76 -7.97 -8.83
C ARG A 110 1.77 -7.20 -7.97
N PHE A 111 2.25 -6.25 -7.19
CA PHE A 111 1.45 -5.56 -6.17
C PHE A 111 1.28 -4.07 -6.44
N LEU A 112 2.05 -3.48 -7.36
CA LEU A 112 1.86 -2.11 -7.84
C LEU A 112 1.22 -2.10 -9.23
N HIS A 113 0.12 -2.85 -9.38
CA HIS A 113 -0.66 -2.84 -10.61
C HIS A 113 -1.22 -1.44 -10.87
N PRO A 114 -1.30 -0.94 -12.13
CA PRO A 114 -1.84 0.38 -12.43
C PRO A 114 -3.17 0.68 -11.75
N ASP A 115 -4.12 -0.26 -11.79
CA ASP A 115 -5.43 -0.11 -11.13
C ASP A 115 -5.35 -0.01 -9.58
N ILE A 116 -4.24 -0.41 -8.96
CA ILE A 116 -4.01 -0.29 -7.51
C ILE A 116 -3.32 1.02 -7.16
N VAL A 117 -2.47 1.52 -8.05
CA VAL A 117 -1.63 2.69 -7.75
C VAL A 117 -2.11 3.98 -8.42
N ALA A 118 -3.04 3.88 -9.38
CA ALA A 118 -3.68 5.01 -10.03
C ALA A 118 -4.30 6.05 -9.06
N PRO A 119 -4.81 5.67 -7.87
CA PRO A 119 -5.33 6.65 -6.92
C PRO A 119 -4.27 7.54 -6.23
N TYR A 120 -2.98 7.23 -6.36
CA TYR A 120 -1.88 8.00 -5.77
C TYR A 120 -1.29 9.00 -6.77
N ASP A 121 -0.97 10.19 -6.29
CA ASP A 121 -0.34 11.25 -7.08
C ASP A 121 1.12 10.90 -7.39
N TYR A 122 1.83 10.30 -6.43
CA TYR A 122 3.23 9.88 -6.55
C TYR A 122 3.47 8.53 -5.89
N ILE A 123 4.36 7.74 -6.50
CA ILE A 123 4.77 6.42 -6.01
C ILE A 123 6.30 6.43 -5.85
N PHE A 124 6.74 6.19 -4.62
CA PHE A 124 8.13 6.08 -4.24
C PHE A 124 8.49 4.60 -4.05
N ILE A 125 9.37 4.08 -4.90
CA ILE A 125 9.93 2.74 -4.72
C ILE A 125 11.30 2.91 -4.08
N TRP A 126 11.33 2.86 -2.75
CA TRP A 126 12.50 3.16 -1.96
C TRP A 126 13.42 1.94 -1.87
N ASP A 127 14.72 2.21 -1.81
CA ASP A 127 15.75 1.20 -1.56
C ASP A 127 16.18 1.30 -0.09
N GLU A 128 16.21 0.17 0.60
CA GLU A 128 16.47 0.08 2.03
C GLU A 128 17.87 0.56 2.45
N ASP A 129 18.82 0.62 1.51
CA ASP A 129 20.18 1.10 1.75
C ASP A 129 20.30 2.63 1.58
N LEU A 130 19.23 3.34 1.24
CA LEU A 130 19.24 4.80 1.10
C LEU A 130 19.10 5.47 2.46
N GLY A 131 20.17 6.13 2.90
CA GLY A 131 20.17 6.97 4.09
C GLY A 131 19.12 8.08 4.01
N VAL A 132 18.34 8.23 5.07
CA VAL A 132 17.24 9.20 5.12
C VAL A 132 17.64 10.52 5.78
N GLU A 133 18.88 10.69 6.25
CA GLU A 133 19.33 11.79 7.12
C GLU A 133 18.91 13.18 6.63
N HIS A 134 19.01 13.45 5.33
CA HIS A 134 18.67 14.73 4.70
C HIS A 134 17.38 14.71 3.87
N PHE A 135 16.56 13.66 3.99
CA PHE A 135 15.30 13.55 3.28
C PHE A 135 14.19 14.31 4.00
N ASP A 136 13.44 15.13 3.25
CA ASP A 136 12.15 15.71 3.62
C ASP A 136 11.10 15.16 2.64
N ALA A 137 10.00 14.62 3.17
CA ALA A 137 8.96 13.98 2.37
C ALA A 137 7.91 14.97 1.84
N GLU A 138 7.88 16.21 2.36
CA GLU A 138 6.85 17.21 2.05
C GLU A 138 7.42 18.47 1.35
N GLU A 139 8.73 18.53 1.10
CA GLU A 139 9.41 19.58 0.29
C GLU A 139 9.52 19.18 -1.19
#